data_AF-A0A1U7MPM8-F1
#
_entry.id   AF-A0A1U7MPM8-F1
#
_cell.length_a   1.000
_cell.length_b   1.000
_cell.length_c   1.000
_cell.angle_alpha   90.00
_cell.angle_beta   90.00
_cell.angle_gamma   90.00
#
_symmetry.space_group_name_H-M   'P 1'
#
loop_
_entity.id
_entity.type
_entity.pdbx_description
1 polymer ?
#
loop_
_entity_poly.entity_id
_entity_poly.type
_entity_poly.pdbx_seq_one_letter_code
_entity_poly.pdbx_strand_id
1 'polypeptide(L)'
;MSDGVLQPAERLTLGALRYAVNDEAGTYLAIMRLFTAGISGFLSDQSAEEITDRLREQGLELDRDTVDQRLSYLVEHGNLARSPRETEARSVREYLRNRSRYQLTPRGELVQRQVEELLTRSDGAREVSSEMLPGMLAGLTGLNRLCEQGLDRADPTDVATQVSTLFAQFEVLVTSTRQFYSYLAQVLTRFDLARRVRPLQERAHRLPPALR
;
A
#
# COMPACT_ATOMS: atom_id res chain seq x y z
N MET A 1 13.48 -30.78 -5.91
CA MET A 1 13.04 -30.12 -4.66
C MET A 1 14.05 -29.02 -4.38
N SER A 2 13.73 -27.77 -4.69
CA SER A 2 14.64 -26.65 -4.43
C SER A 2 14.69 -26.46 -2.93
N ASP A 3 15.88 -26.64 -2.34
CA ASP A 3 16.16 -26.32 -0.94
C ASP A 3 15.61 -24.93 -0.62
N GLY A 4 15.06 -24.76 0.59
CA GLY A 4 14.42 -23.52 1.07
C GLY A 4 15.34 -22.28 1.18
N VAL A 5 16.42 -22.25 0.40
CA VAL A 5 17.35 -21.13 0.27
C VAL A 5 16.82 -20.18 -0.78
N LEU A 6 16.34 -19.01 -0.33
CA LEU A 6 15.98 -17.91 -1.21
C LEU A 6 17.16 -17.53 -2.10
N GLN A 7 16.89 -17.44 -3.40
CA GLN A 7 17.82 -16.94 -4.40
C GLN A 7 18.19 -15.47 -4.10
N PRO A 8 19.38 -15.00 -4.51
CA PRO A 8 19.80 -13.62 -4.27
C PRO A 8 18.80 -12.57 -4.77
N ALA A 9 18.18 -12.81 -5.94
CA ALA A 9 17.15 -11.93 -6.50
C ALA A 9 15.90 -11.87 -5.62
N GLU A 10 15.46 -13.01 -5.06
CA GLU A 10 14.31 -13.08 -4.16
C GLU A 10 14.57 -12.31 -2.86
N ARG A 11 15.78 -12.44 -2.29
CA ARG A 11 16.18 -11.68 -1.09
C ARG A 11 16.17 -10.18 -1.32
N LEU A 12 16.63 -9.73 -2.49
CA LEU A 12 16.63 -8.31 -2.84
C LEU A 12 15.21 -7.77 -3.03
N THR A 13 14.33 -8.54 -3.68
CA THR A 13 12.91 -8.17 -3.81
C THR A 13 12.21 -8.11 -2.46
N LEU A 14 12.44 -9.09 -1.58
CA LEU A 14 11.91 -9.07 -0.21
C LEU A 14 12.49 -7.91 0.61
N GLY A 15 13.76 -7.57 0.42
CA GLY A 15 14.39 -6.40 1.03
C GLY A 15 13.73 -5.09 0.60
N ALA A 16 13.38 -4.97 -0.69
CA ALA A 16 12.71 -3.79 -1.23
C ALA A 16 11.30 -3.60 -0.63
N LEU A 17 10.58 -4.66 -0.26
CA LEU A 17 9.27 -4.60 0.40
C LEU A 17 9.31 -4.03 1.83
N ARG A 18 10.49 -3.93 2.46
CA ARG A 18 10.60 -3.63 3.89
C ARG A 18 10.05 -2.25 4.27
N TYR A 19 10.11 -1.26 3.38
CA TYR A 19 9.57 0.07 3.69
C TYR A 19 8.04 0.05 3.85
N ALA A 20 7.34 -0.84 3.16
CA ALA A 20 5.88 -0.91 3.13
C ALA A 20 5.28 -1.54 4.40
N VAL A 21 6.12 -2.13 5.26
CA VAL A 21 5.70 -2.82 6.50
C VAL A 21 6.30 -2.22 7.76
N ASN A 22 7.10 -1.17 7.64
CA ASN A 22 7.73 -0.48 8.78
C ASN A 22 6.71 0.42 9.52
N ASP A 23 7.02 0.84 10.75
CA ASP A 23 6.13 1.70 11.54
C ASP A 23 5.86 3.04 10.84
N GLU A 24 6.84 3.57 10.10
CA GLU A 24 6.71 4.80 9.32
C GLU A 24 6.32 4.57 7.85
N ALA A 25 5.75 3.40 7.52
CA ALA A 25 5.40 3.01 6.15
C ALA A 25 4.62 4.09 5.37
N GLY A 26 3.73 4.83 6.04
CA GLY A 26 2.97 5.91 5.42
C GLY A 26 3.86 6.98 4.77
N THR A 27 4.96 7.36 5.44
CA THR A 27 5.90 8.36 4.92
C THR A 27 6.72 7.84 3.74
N TYR A 28 7.15 6.58 3.80
CA TYR A 28 7.85 5.94 2.70
C TYR A 28 6.96 5.76 1.47
N LEU A 29 5.70 5.36 1.66
CA LEU A 29 4.70 5.24 0.59
C LEU A 29 4.44 6.59 -0.07
N ALA A 30 4.28 7.65 0.72
CA ALA A 30 4.11 9.00 0.17
C ALA A 30 5.31 9.42 -0.69
N ILE A 31 6.54 9.17 -0.22
CA ILE A 31 7.76 9.44 -0.99
C ILE A 31 7.79 8.60 -2.28
N MET A 32 7.56 7.29 -2.20
CA MET A 32 7.58 6.41 -3.37
C MET A 32 6.50 6.79 -4.41
N ARG A 33 5.33 7.24 -3.95
CA ARG A 33 4.26 7.79 -4.81
C ARG A 33 4.72 9.02 -5.58
N LEU A 34 5.55 9.89 -5.00
CA LEU A 34 6.10 11.05 -5.71
C LEU A 34 7.04 10.63 -6.85
N PHE A 35 7.78 9.52 -6.68
CA PHE A 35 8.64 8.94 -7.71
C PHE A 35 7.87 8.17 -8.78
N THR A 36 6.70 7.62 -8.48
CA THR A 36 5.87 6.89 -9.47
C THR A 36 4.76 7.75 -10.09
N ALA A 37 4.49 8.94 -9.54
CA ALA A 37 3.46 9.84 -10.05
C ALA A 37 3.92 10.60 -11.31
N GLY A 38 3.28 10.28 -12.43
CA GLY A 38 3.30 11.06 -13.67
C GLY A 38 4.62 11.01 -14.47
N ILE A 39 4.66 11.78 -15.56
CA ILE A 39 5.79 11.83 -16.52
C ILE A 39 7.09 12.31 -15.85
N SER A 40 6.99 13.10 -14.78
CA SER A 40 8.14 13.63 -14.02
C SER A 40 8.81 12.55 -13.16
N GLY A 41 8.06 11.64 -12.55
CA GLY A 41 8.63 10.57 -11.70
C GLY A 41 9.48 9.56 -12.47
N PHE A 42 9.18 9.36 -13.76
CA PHE A 42 9.85 8.37 -14.60
C PHE A 42 11.20 8.85 -15.18
N LEU A 43 11.41 10.18 -15.29
CA LEU A 43 12.52 10.76 -16.06
C LEU A 43 13.36 11.81 -15.32
N SER A 44 12.93 12.27 -14.14
CA SER A 44 13.67 13.28 -13.38
C SER A 44 14.23 12.72 -12.09
N ASP A 45 15.53 12.92 -11.89
CA ASP A 45 16.18 12.71 -10.62
C ASP A 45 15.74 13.81 -9.64
N GLN A 46 15.31 13.45 -8.44
CA GLN A 46 14.69 14.36 -7.47
C GLN A 46 15.57 14.53 -6.23
N SER A 47 15.64 15.74 -5.69
CA SER A 47 16.38 16.06 -4.46
C SER A 47 15.48 15.97 -3.23
N ALA A 48 16.09 15.77 -2.05
CA ALA A 48 15.35 15.76 -0.78
C ALA A 48 14.52 17.04 -0.53
N GLU A 49 14.97 18.18 -1.05
CA GLU A 49 14.26 19.46 -0.94
C GLU A 49 12.98 19.48 -1.77
N GLU A 50 13.08 19.10 -3.05
CA GLU A 50 11.92 18.98 -3.94
C GLU A 50 10.90 17.98 -3.38
N ILE A 51 11.35 16.86 -2.80
CA ILE A 51 10.47 15.89 -2.13
C ILE A 51 9.79 16.50 -0.91
N THR A 52 10.54 17.21 -0.06
CA THR A 52 10.00 17.87 1.15
C THR A 52 8.90 18.87 0.80
N ASP A 53 9.14 19.70 -0.21
CA ASP A 53 8.17 20.71 -0.64
C ASP A 53 6.89 20.08 -1.21
N ARG A 54 7.03 19.03 -2.02
CA ARG A 54 5.88 18.30 -2.58
C ARG A 54 5.07 17.54 -1.53
N LEU A 55 5.73 17.00 -0.50
CA LEU A 55 5.03 16.39 0.63
C LEU A 55 4.24 17.44 1.43
N ARG A 56 4.82 18.64 1.61
CA ARG A 56 4.13 19.76 2.26
C ARG A 56 2.90 20.21 1.47
N GLU A 57 2.99 20.27 0.14
CA GLU A 57 1.83 20.54 -0.74
C GLU A 57 0.71 19.50 -0.59
N GLN A 58 1.05 18.26 -0.23
CA GLN A 58 0.10 17.18 0.07
C GLN A 58 -0.38 17.17 1.53
N GLY A 59 0.01 18.17 2.34
CA GLY A 59 -0.36 18.27 3.75
C GLY A 59 0.44 17.37 4.70
N LEU A 60 1.53 16.76 4.21
CA LEU A 60 2.45 15.97 5.01
C LEU A 60 3.66 16.82 5.40
N GLU A 61 3.64 17.36 6.62
CA GLU A 61 4.77 18.11 7.15
C GLU A 61 5.84 17.16 7.70
N LEU A 62 6.93 17.01 6.95
CA LEU A 62 8.15 16.35 7.39
C LEU A 62 9.31 17.34 7.28
N ASP A 63 10.23 17.31 8.24
CA ASP A 63 11.47 18.05 8.13
C ASP A 63 12.39 17.43 7.06
N ARG A 64 13.27 18.26 6.50
CA ARG A 64 14.17 17.86 5.41
C ARG A 64 15.12 16.73 5.82
N ASP A 65 15.58 16.70 7.07
CA ASP A 65 16.56 15.70 7.53
C ASP A 65 15.89 14.33 7.68
N THR A 66 14.63 14.30 8.14
CA THR A 66 13.79 13.11 8.14
C THR A 66 13.57 12.61 6.71
N VAL A 67 13.23 13.49 5.77
CA VAL A 67 13.08 13.10 4.35
C VAL A 67 14.39 12.52 3.80
N ASP A 68 15.53 13.13 4.09
CA ASP A 68 16.84 12.65 3.65
C ASP A 68 17.19 11.26 4.25
N GLN A 69 16.87 11.04 5.52
CA GLN A 69 17.00 9.74 6.18
C GLN A 69 16.12 8.68 5.49
N ARG A 70 14.87 9.02 5.14
CA ARG A 70 13.94 8.11 4.46
C ARG A 70 14.42 7.77 3.05
N LEU A 71 14.92 8.76 2.31
CA LEU A 71 15.50 8.55 0.97
C LEU A 71 16.75 7.66 1.04
N SER A 72 17.64 7.91 2.01
CA SER A 72 18.84 7.08 2.23
C SER A 72 18.48 5.62 2.56
N TYR A 73 17.46 5.42 3.39
CA TYR A 73 16.92 4.08 3.66
C TYR A 73 16.36 3.42 2.39
N LEU A 74 15.60 4.15 1.56
CA LEU A 74 15.07 3.59 0.31
C LEU A 74 16.20 3.21 -0.68
N VAL A 75 17.32 3.93 -0.66
CA VAL A 75 18.53 3.57 -1.43
C VAL A 75 19.17 2.28 -0.90
N GLU A 76 19.35 2.16 0.41
CA GLU A 76 19.93 0.97 1.04
C GLU A 76 19.14 -0.30 0.72
N HIS A 77 17.82 -0.17 0.56
CA HIS A 77 16.91 -1.28 0.23
C HIS A 77 16.71 -1.48 -1.26
N GLY A 78 17.42 -0.73 -2.10
CA GLY A 78 17.40 -0.85 -3.55
C GLY A 78 16.06 -0.46 -4.18
N ASN A 79 15.27 0.41 -3.51
CA ASN A 79 14.08 1.02 -4.07
C ASN A 79 14.46 2.24 -4.91
N LEU A 80 15.36 3.07 -4.39
CA LEU A 80 15.94 4.23 -5.07
C LEU A 80 17.43 4.01 -5.34
N ALA A 81 17.99 4.82 -6.24
CA ALA A 81 19.43 4.93 -6.48
C ALA A 81 19.84 6.41 -6.43
N ARG A 82 21.10 6.69 -6.06
CA ARG A 82 21.67 8.05 -6.21
C ARG A 82 21.97 8.31 -7.69
N SER A 83 21.65 9.51 -8.17
CA SER A 83 21.80 9.93 -9.57
C SER A 83 23.29 10.02 -9.96
N PRO A 84 23.76 9.32 -11.01
CA PRO A 84 25.17 9.36 -11.44
C PRO A 84 25.58 10.67 -12.13
N ARG A 85 24.63 11.59 -12.37
CA ARG A 85 24.88 12.95 -12.90
C ARG A 85 25.75 13.82 -11.96
N GLU A 86 26.09 13.30 -10.77
CA GLU A 86 27.11 13.85 -9.86
C GLU A 86 28.53 13.92 -10.49
N THR A 87 28.85 13.05 -11.45
CA THR A 87 30.22 12.89 -11.97
C THR A 87 30.69 13.99 -12.93
N GLU A 88 29.84 14.96 -13.30
CA GLU A 88 30.19 16.10 -14.17
C GLU A 88 30.47 17.41 -13.40
N ALA A 89 30.48 17.40 -12.07
CA ALA A 89 30.77 18.59 -11.28
C ALA A 89 32.23 19.04 -11.49
N ARG A 90 32.44 20.24 -12.03
CA ARG A 90 33.76 20.76 -12.41
C ARG A 90 34.51 21.42 -11.24
N SER A 91 33.97 21.37 -10.02
CA SER A 91 34.65 21.87 -8.81
C SER A 91 34.20 21.23 -7.49
N VAL A 92 35.08 21.27 -6.48
CA VAL A 92 34.80 20.84 -5.09
C VAL A 92 33.64 21.62 -4.45
N ARG A 93 33.46 22.88 -4.83
CA ARG A 93 32.36 23.74 -4.34
C ARG A 93 31.01 23.33 -4.93
N GLU A 94 31.01 22.79 -6.15
CA GLU A 94 29.86 22.22 -6.83
C GLU A 94 29.55 20.83 -6.28
N TYR A 95 30.56 19.99 -6.03
CA TYR A 95 30.42 18.71 -5.31
C TYR A 95 29.78 18.87 -3.92
N LEU A 96 30.19 19.88 -3.14
CA LEU A 96 29.60 20.17 -1.82
C LEU A 96 28.24 20.88 -1.88
N ARG A 97 27.86 21.47 -3.02
CA ARG A 97 26.53 22.10 -3.25
C ARG A 97 25.53 21.16 -3.91
N ASN A 98 25.99 20.12 -4.60
CA ASN A 98 25.14 19.22 -5.36
C ASN A 98 24.41 18.28 -4.38
N ARG A 99 23.21 18.69 -3.99
CA ARG A 99 22.29 17.91 -3.16
C ARG A 99 22.11 16.53 -3.81
N SER A 100 22.33 15.45 -3.06
CA SER A 100 22.12 14.10 -3.58
C SER A 100 20.76 14.00 -4.26
N ARG A 101 20.78 13.72 -5.56
CA ARG A 101 19.56 13.47 -6.32
C ARG A 101 19.31 11.97 -6.34
N TYR A 102 18.05 11.59 -6.30
CA TYR A 102 17.59 10.22 -6.20
C TYR A 102 16.78 9.87 -7.45
N GLN A 103 16.89 8.63 -7.89
CA GLN A 103 16.15 8.08 -9.02
C GLN A 103 15.45 6.80 -8.60
N LEU A 104 14.26 6.56 -9.16
CA LEU A 104 13.55 5.32 -8.99
C LEU A 104 14.30 4.18 -9.70
N THR A 105 14.51 3.06 -9.03
CA THR A 105 15.06 1.86 -9.68
C THR A 105 13.95 1.03 -10.34
N PRO A 106 14.24 0.23 -11.38
CA PRO A 106 13.25 -0.67 -11.96
C PRO A 106 12.64 -1.65 -10.96
N ARG A 107 13.43 -2.08 -9.95
CA ARG A 107 12.96 -2.93 -8.86
C ARG A 107 11.99 -2.18 -7.95
N GLY A 108 12.40 -0.98 -7.49
CA GLY A 108 11.57 -0.13 -6.64
C GLY A 108 10.24 0.21 -7.29
N GLU A 109 10.24 0.47 -8.61
CA GLU A 109 9.01 0.68 -9.39
C GLU A 109 8.10 -0.55 -9.37
N LEU A 110 8.65 -1.73 -9.68
CA LEU A 110 7.88 -2.97 -9.71
C LEU A 110 7.28 -3.28 -8.33
N VAL A 111 8.08 -3.12 -7.27
CA VAL A 111 7.64 -3.34 -5.89
C VAL A 111 6.57 -2.33 -5.47
N GLN A 112 6.76 -1.04 -5.74
CA GLN A 112 5.76 -0.01 -5.46
C GLN A 112 4.45 -0.32 -6.16
N ARG A 113 4.49 -0.70 -7.45
CA ARG A 113 3.27 -1.05 -8.21
C ARG A 113 2.51 -2.20 -7.56
N GLN A 114 3.21 -3.26 -7.16
CA GLN A 114 2.60 -4.39 -6.44
C GLN A 114 2.02 -3.98 -5.09
N VAL A 115 2.71 -3.12 -4.34
CA VAL A 115 2.21 -2.59 -3.06
C VAL A 115 0.94 -1.78 -3.28
N GLU A 116 0.90 -0.88 -4.26
CA GLU A 116 -0.31 -0.09 -4.57
C GLU A 116 -1.47 -0.96 -5.06
N GLU A 117 -1.22 -2.00 -5.85
CA GLU A 117 -2.26 -2.97 -6.25
C GLU A 117 -2.89 -3.68 -5.04
N LEU A 118 -2.09 -4.06 -4.05
CA LEU A 118 -2.57 -4.69 -2.81
C LEU A 118 -3.38 -3.72 -1.95
N LEU A 119 -2.92 -2.47 -1.83
CA LEU A 119 -3.62 -1.43 -1.07
C LEU A 119 -4.95 -1.06 -1.74
N THR A 120 -4.95 -0.87 -3.06
CA THR A 120 -6.15 -0.51 -3.83
C THR A 120 -7.22 -1.61 -3.81
N ARG A 121 -6.84 -2.89 -3.83
CA ARG A 121 -7.79 -4.01 -3.67
C ARG A 121 -8.48 -3.98 -2.31
N SER A 122 -7.78 -3.54 -1.26
CA SER A 122 -8.30 -3.50 0.10
C SER A 122 -9.33 -2.39 0.28
N ASP A 123 -9.08 -1.20 -0.27
CA ASP A 123 -10.02 -0.08 -0.24
C ASP A 123 -11.21 -0.29 -1.20
N GLY A 124 -10.94 -0.78 -2.42
CA GLY A 124 -11.97 -1.05 -3.43
C GLY A 124 -12.98 -2.12 -3.02
N ALA A 125 -12.58 -3.15 -2.27
CA ALA A 125 -13.54 -4.17 -1.79
C ALA A 125 -14.56 -3.58 -0.80
N ARG A 126 -14.15 -2.59 0.01
CA ARG A 126 -15.03 -1.93 0.98
C ARG A 126 -16.00 -0.96 0.30
N GLU A 127 -15.52 -0.16 -0.64
CA GLU A 127 -16.35 0.82 -1.37
C GLU A 127 -17.36 0.13 -2.30
N VAL A 128 -16.93 -0.87 -3.07
CA VAL A 128 -17.80 -1.63 -3.99
C VAL A 128 -18.96 -2.32 -3.26
N SER A 129 -18.73 -2.94 -2.10
CA SER A 129 -19.80 -3.57 -1.32
C SER A 129 -20.93 -2.59 -0.95
N SER A 130 -20.59 -1.34 -0.64
CA SER A 130 -21.57 -0.31 -0.27
C SER A 130 -22.29 0.32 -1.47
N GLU A 131 -21.57 0.52 -2.58
CA GLU A 131 -22.10 1.11 -3.82
C GLU A 131 -23.05 0.17 -4.57
N MET A 132 -22.96 -1.13 -4.31
CA MET A 132 -23.84 -2.14 -4.90
C MET A 132 -25.21 -2.27 -4.20
N LEU A 133 -25.33 -1.81 -2.95
CA LEU A 133 -26.58 -1.90 -2.16
C LEU A 133 -27.75 -1.12 -2.78
N PRO A 134 -27.58 0.12 -3.28
CA PRO A 134 -28.66 0.84 -3.97
C PRO A 134 -29.20 0.10 -5.20
N GLY A 135 -28.32 -0.55 -5.98
CA GLY A 135 -28.71 -1.32 -7.17
C GLY A 135 -29.55 -2.55 -6.81
N MET A 136 -29.14 -3.29 -5.77
CA MET A 136 -29.89 -4.44 -5.25
C MET A 136 -31.25 -4.03 -4.67
N LEU A 137 -31.29 -2.92 -3.91
CA LEU A 137 -32.54 -2.37 -3.38
C LEU A 137 -33.49 -1.99 -4.52
N ALA A 138 -32.98 -1.33 -5.57
CA ALA A 138 -33.76 -0.97 -6.74
C ALA A 138 -34.30 -2.22 -7.47
N GLY A 139 -33.48 -3.25 -7.65
CA GLY A 139 -33.87 -4.52 -8.26
C GLY A 139 -34.96 -5.24 -7.46
N LEU A 140 -34.80 -5.39 -6.14
CA LEU A 140 -35.79 -5.97 -5.25
C LEU A 140 -37.11 -5.19 -5.24
N THR A 141 -37.03 -3.85 -5.23
CA THR A 141 -38.21 -2.98 -5.30
C THR A 141 -38.90 -3.08 -6.67
N GLY A 142 -38.14 -3.33 -7.74
CA GLY A 142 -38.68 -3.62 -9.07
C GLY A 142 -39.46 -4.92 -9.12
N LEU A 143 -38.87 -6.00 -8.60
CA LEU A 143 -39.53 -7.30 -8.51
C LEU A 143 -40.78 -7.27 -7.62
N ASN A 144 -40.72 -6.57 -6.47
CA ASN A 144 -41.89 -6.43 -5.60
C ASN A 144 -43.06 -5.73 -6.31
N ARG A 145 -42.78 -4.67 -7.09
CA ARG A 145 -43.80 -3.98 -7.90
C ARG A 145 -44.39 -4.89 -8.99
N LEU A 146 -43.58 -5.73 -9.63
CA LEU A 146 -44.08 -6.71 -10.60
C LEU A 146 -45.03 -7.71 -9.93
N CYS A 147 -44.70 -8.17 -8.73
CA CYS A 147 -45.59 -9.04 -7.95
C CYS A 147 -46.92 -8.34 -7.61
N GLU A 148 -46.88 -7.08 -7.19
CA GLU A 148 -48.07 -6.28 -6.86
C GLU A 148 -48.97 -6.02 -8.08
N GLN A 149 -48.39 -5.88 -9.27
CA GLN A 149 -49.12 -5.64 -10.52
C GLN A 149 -49.74 -6.92 -11.13
N GLY A 150 -49.36 -8.08 -10.61
CA GLY A 150 -49.83 -9.40 -11.04
C GLY A 150 -48.89 -10.04 -12.06
N LEU A 151 -48.18 -11.10 -11.63
CA LEU A 151 -47.24 -11.87 -12.45
C LEU A 151 -47.87 -12.46 -13.71
N ASP A 152 -49.17 -12.78 -13.67
CA ASP A 152 -49.91 -13.34 -14.80
C ASP A 152 -49.96 -12.41 -16.02
N ARG A 153 -49.71 -11.12 -15.81
CA ARG A 153 -49.68 -10.07 -16.84
C ARG A 153 -48.28 -9.62 -17.22
N ALA A 154 -47.26 -10.09 -16.51
CA ALA A 154 -45.87 -9.73 -16.78
C ALA A 154 -45.30 -10.59 -17.91
N ASP A 155 -44.40 -10.02 -18.72
CA ASP A 155 -43.65 -10.80 -19.70
C ASP A 155 -42.68 -11.75 -18.96
N PRO A 156 -42.77 -13.07 -19.17
CA PRO A 156 -41.85 -14.03 -18.55
C PRO A 156 -40.36 -13.73 -18.81
N THR A 157 -40.04 -13.14 -19.97
CA THR A 157 -38.68 -12.77 -20.36
C THR A 157 -38.14 -11.62 -19.52
N ASP A 158 -39.00 -10.63 -19.24
CA ASP A 158 -38.64 -9.47 -18.41
C ASP A 158 -38.43 -9.89 -16.96
N VAL A 159 -39.30 -10.76 -16.44
CA VAL A 159 -39.16 -11.33 -15.09
C VAL A 159 -37.86 -12.12 -14.99
N ALA A 160 -37.57 -13.01 -15.94
CA ALA A 160 -36.34 -13.80 -15.96
C ALA A 160 -35.09 -12.91 -16.03
N THR A 161 -35.14 -11.82 -16.80
CA THR A 161 -34.03 -10.86 -16.93
C THR A 161 -33.78 -10.11 -15.62
N GLN A 162 -34.83 -9.61 -14.97
CA GLN A 162 -34.70 -8.90 -13.70
C GLN A 162 -34.21 -9.81 -12.57
N VAL A 163 -34.73 -11.02 -12.48
CA VAL A 163 -34.29 -12.03 -11.50
C VAL A 163 -32.82 -12.40 -11.74
N SER A 164 -32.42 -12.69 -12.99
CA SER A 164 -31.03 -13.04 -13.33
C SER A 164 -30.06 -11.90 -13.02
N THR A 165 -30.47 -10.66 -13.28
CA THR A 165 -29.67 -9.46 -12.97
C THR A 165 -29.47 -9.32 -11.46
N LEU A 166 -30.52 -9.52 -10.67
CA LEU A 166 -30.42 -9.46 -9.21
C LEU A 166 -29.50 -10.56 -8.65
N PHE A 167 -29.60 -11.79 -9.15
CA PHE A 167 -28.72 -12.88 -8.73
C PHE A 167 -27.26 -12.62 -9.11
N ALA A 168 -26.99 -12.09 -10.30
CA ALA A 168 -25.64 -11.70 -10.70
C ALA A 168 -25.06 -10.61 -9.77
N GLN A 169 -25.87 -9.60 -9.40
CA GLN A 169 -25.48 -8.56 -8.44
C GLN A 169 -25.22 -9.14 -7.03
N PHE A 170 -26.04 -10.11 -6.59
CA PHE A 170 -25.88 -10.77 -5.30
C PHE A 170 -24.59 -11.62 -5.23
N GLU A 171 -24.25 -12.36 -6.28
CA GLU A 171 -23.00 -13.15 -6.34
C GLU A 171 -21.75 -12.27 -6.22
N VAL A 172 -21.77 -11.09 -6.86
CA VAL A 172 -20.68 -10.12 -6.73
C VAL A 172 -20.60 -9.57 -5.30
N LEU A 173 -21.74 -9.27 -4.65
CA LEU A 173 -21.77 -8.86 -3.24
C LEU A 173 -21.21 -9.94 -2.31
N VAL A 174 -21.63 -11.20 -2.48
CA VAL A 174 -21.16 -12.34 -1.66
C VAL A 174 -19.66 -12.53 -1.81
N THR A 175 -19.16 -12.44 -3.05
CA THR A 175 -17.72 -12.52 -3.34
C THR A 175 -16.96 -11.38 -2.66
N SER A 176 -17.45 -10.14 -2.78
CA SER A 176 -16.85 -8.98 -2.13
C SER A 176 -16.87 -9.09 -0.60
N THR A 177 -17.97 -9.57 -0.02
CA THR A 177 -18.12 -9.80 1.42
C THR A 177 -17.14 -10.87 1.94
N ARG A 178 -16.96 -11.97 1.21
CA ARG A 178 -15.96 -13.01 1.55
C ARG A 178 -14.54 -12.47 1.52
N GLN A 179 -14.23 -11.63 0.53
CA GLN A 179 -12.93 -10.96 0.44
C GLN A 179 -12.74 -10.00 1.63
N PHE A 180 -13.77 -9.23 2.01
CA PHE A 180 -13.74 -8.37 3.19
C PHE A 180 -13.48 -9.14 4.49
N TYR A 181 -14.19 -10.24 4.75
CA TYR A 181 -13.96 -11.04 5.95
C TYR A 181 -12.60 -11.75 5.96
N SER A 182 -12.11 -12.17 4.79
CA SER A 182 -10.74 -12.71 4.66
C SER A 182 -9.70 -11.65 5.01
N TYR A 183 -9.91 -10.42 4.57
CA TYR A 183 -9.09 -9.27 4.95
C TYR A 183 -9.18 -8.97 6.44
N LEU A 184 -10.37 -8.90 7.03
CA LEU A 184 -10.57 -8.67 8.46
C LEU A 184 -9.83 -9.73 9.30
N ALA A 185 -9.90 -10.99 8.89
CA ALA A 185 -9.19 -12.09 9.55
C ALA A 185 -7.66 -11.90 9.50
N GLN A 186 -7.11 -11.43 8.38
CA GLN A 186 -5.68 -11.14 8.21
C GLN A 186 -5.24 -9.93 9.05
N VAL A 187 -6.05 -8.88 9.10
CA VAL A 187 -5.79 -7.69 9.93
C VAL A 187 -5.80 -8.07 11.41
N LEU A 188 -6.80 -8.83 11.85
CA LEU A 188 -6.89 -9.30 13.24
C LEU A 188 -5.71 -10.19 13.64
N THR A 189 -5.27 -11.11 12.77
CA THR A 189 -4.06 -11.93 13.03
C THR A 189 -2.79 -11.09 13.11
N ARG A 190 -2.66 -10.02 12.32
CA ARG A 190 -1.52 -9.09 12.39
C ARG A 190 -1.50 -8.28 13.69
N PHE A 191 -2.66 -7.84 14.19
CA PHE A 191 -2.75 -7.10 15.46
C PHE A 191 -2.61 -7.99 16.70
N ASP A 192 -3.03 -9.27 16.63
CA ASP A 192 -2.77 -10.24 17.70
C ASP A 192 -1.28 -10.60 17.82
N LEU A 193 -0.52 -10.54 16.71
CA LEU A 193 0.95 -10.65 16.75
C LEU A 193 1.60 -9.42 17.42
N ALA A 194 1.09 -8.21 17.18
CA ALA A 194 1.58 -6.99 17.83
C ALA A 194 1.30 -6.96 19.34
N ARG A 195 0.20 -7.59 19.81
CA ARG A 195 -0.13 -7.67 21.24
C ARG A 195 0.68 -8.75 21.99
N ARG A 196 1.32 -9.69 21.29
CA ARG A 196 2.10 -10.79 21.89
C ARG A 196 3.62 -10.55 21.99
N VAL A 197 4.16 -9.45 21.45
CA VAL A 197 5.59 -9.13 21.56
C VAL A 197 5.80 -7.97 22.54
N ARG A 198 5.71 -8.27 23.85
CA ARG A 198 6.42 -7.50 24.88
C ARG A 198 7.45 -8.45 25.52
N PRO A 199 8.74 -8.38 25.16
CA PRO A 199 9.73 -9.25 25.77
C PRO A 199 9.90 -8.90 27.25
N LEU A 200 9.75 -9.92 28.11
CA LEU A 200 10.21 -9.94 29.49
C LEU A 200 11.75 -9.89 29.49
N GLN A 201 12.33 -8.72 29.26
CA GLN A 201 13.75 -8.48 29.47
C GLN A 201 13.96 -7.12 30.12
N GLU A 202 13.51 -7.00 31.38
CA GLU A 202 14.10 -6.03 32.30
C GLU A 202 13.71 -6.39 33.73
N ARG A 203 14.60 -7.13 34.41
CA ARG A 203 14.95 -7.05 35.84
C ARG A 203 15.72 -8.29 36.28
N ALA A 204 16.92 -8.47 35.73
CA ALA A 204 17.93 -9.29 36.39
C ALA A 204 19.32 -8.92 35.87
N HIS A 205 19.81 -7.73 36.22
CA HIS A 205 21.21 -7.51 36.64
C HIS A 205 21.54 -6.02 36.78
N ARG A 206 21.62 -5.56 38.04
CA ARG A 206 22.73 -4.77 38.59
C ARG A 206 22.78 -4.97 40.12
N LEU A 207 23.95 -5.43 40.57
CA LEU A 207 24.47 -5.83 41.90
C LEU A 207 24.54 -4.68 42.95
N PRO A 208 24.92 -4.83 44.25
CA PRO A 208 26.03 -5.68 44.79
C PRO A 208 25.84 -6.34 46.19
N PRO A 209 26.83 -7.12 46.70
CA PRO A 209 26.75 -7.81 47.99
C PRO A 209 27.31 -6.94 49.13
N ALA A 210 26.65 -6.95 50.29
CA ALA A 210 27.28 -6.78 51.61
C ALA A 210 26.27 -6.96 52.77
N LEU A 211 26.76 -7.61 53.83
CA LEU A 211 26.31 -7.61 55.24
C LEU A 211 25.20 -8.60 55.67
N ARG A 212 25.60 -9.85 55.94
CA ARG A 212 25.77 -10.38 57.31
C ARG A 212 26.52 -11.71 57.28
#